data_AF-A0A0E3B3A2-F1
#
_entry.id   AF-A0A0E3B3A2-F1
#
_cell.length_a   1.000
_cell.length_b   1.000
_cell.length_c   1.000
_cell.angle_alpha   90.00
_cell.angle_beta   90.00
_cell.angle_gamma   90.00
#
_symmetry.space_group_name_H-M   'P 1'
#
loop_
_entity.id
_entity.type
_entity.pdbx_description
1 polymer ?
#
loop_
_entity_poly.entity_id
_entity_poly.type
_entity_poly.pdbx_seq_one_letter_code
_entity_poly.pdbx_strand_id
1 'polypeptide(L)'
;MKFFTHSLQNSAWSKILFLFFILLSPSWIFAETILFKSGERAYATVIDQDAETVTIIRDGKRGKLGKSKILKIIFREIKDEQEIAKIIETEKKKLNKEGKKSDKEEQLDTIYLEQMIKENSYKIVQKRLLLLEKYLEERDGDWENYITAKRNPWEPVWKSAILPGWGHNAMKQSGWGTTYSTLFFVSLLSYFGLDAAEKDRTKAYDKKIEKIIEQQFTTDFLLGSNSSLTSASSPNLNLIFQLNTVKNSNSLNSIRSDEGDYKNAKHTAAAVTIGIYLIQLTHAYFTGKTWAQNNLIQTPTGETVSEGFGIRGNPLVSKEITGGMKSIDIGGQILYTLSY
;
A
#
# COMPACT_ATOMS: atom_id res chain seq x y z
N MET A 1 28.65 -18.84 -21.20
CA MET A 1 27.32 -18.18 -21.18
C MET A 1 27.29 -17.10 -20.09
N LYS A 2 27.94 -15.96 -20.31
CA LYS A 2 28.06 -14.84 -19.35
C LYS A 2 27.60 -13.49 -19.95
N PHE A 3 26.62 -13.52 -20.86
CA PHE A 3 26.19 -12.34 -21.62
C PHE A 3 24.72 -11.90 -21.39
N PHE A 4 23.97 -12.55 -20.49
CA PHE A 4 22.54 -12.24 -20.31
C PHE A 4 22.15 -11.50 -19.03
N THR A 5 23.06 -11.28 -18.07
CA THR A 5 22.71 -10.63 -16.80
C THR A 5 22.88 -9.11 -16.79
N HIS A 6 23.48 -8.51 -17.83
CA HIS A 6 23.71 -7.06 -17.87
C HIS A 6 22.57 -6.24 -18.51
N SER A 7 21.56 -6.91 -19.10
CA SER A 7 20.48 -6.25 -19.85
C SER A 7 19.29 -5.82 -18.98
N LEU A 8 19.01 -6.52 -17.87
CA LEU A 8 17.83 -6.26 -17.04
C LEU A 8 18.02 -5.13 -16.01
N GLN A 9 19.25 -4.87 -15.58
CA GLN A 9 19.55 -3.78 -14.64
C GLN A 9 19.50 -2.39 -15.33
N ASN A 10 19.84 -2.32 -16.62
CA ASN A 10 19.78 -1.09 -17.41
C ASN A 10 18.34 -0.63 -17.70
N SER A 11 17.34 -1.53 -17.69
CA SER A 11 15.95 -1.17 -17.96
C SER A 11 15.29 -0.45 -16.79
N ALA A 12 15.57 -0.86 -15.54
CA ALA A 12 15.02 -0.21 -14.36
C ALA A 12 15.64 1.17 -14.11
N TRP A 13 16.96 1.29 -14.29
CA TRP A 13 17.67 2.57 -14.22
C TRP A 13 17.29 3.52 -15.37
N SER A 14 17.09 3.01 -16.58
CA SER A 14 16.54 3.78 -17.71
C SER A 14 15.15 4.34 -17.40
N LYS A 15 14.26 3.55 -16.78
CA LYS A 15 12.91 3.99 -16.40
C LYS A 15 12.92 5.03 -15.27
N ILE A 16 13.84 4.91 -14.32
CA ILE A 16 14.01 5.87 -13.22
C ILE A 16 14.64 7.19 -13.72
N LEU A 17 15.65 7.12 -14.58
CA LEU A 17 16.23 8.30 -15.23
C LEU A 17 15.22 8.99 -16.17
N PHE A 18 14.35 8.24 -16.84
CA PHE A 18 13.28 8.81 -17.67
C PHE A 18 12.20 9.52 -16.82
N LEU A 19 11.82 8.93 -15.67
CA LEU A 19 10.92 9.58 -14.70
C LEU A 19 11.57 10.83 -14.07
N PHE A 20 12.87 10.81 -13.79
CA PHE A 20 13.60 11.96 -13.28
C PHE A 20 13.77 13.06 -14.34
N PHE A 21 13.94 12.69 -15.63
CA PHE A 21 14.01 13.64 -16.75
C PHE A 21 12.65 14.29 -17.08
N ILE A 22 11.54 13.59 -16.80
CA ILE A 22 10.18 14.17 -16.86
C ILE A 22 9.91 15.09 -15.66
N LEU A 23 10.48 14.80 -14.48
CA LEU A 23 10.34 15.64 -13.30
C LEU A 23 11.25 16.88 -13.32
N LEU A 24 12.38 16.82 -14.02
CA LEU A 24 13.35 17.91 -14.18
C LEU A 24 13.28 18.62 -15.54
N SER A 25 12.36 18.26 -16.43
CA SER A 25 12.15 19.06 -17.64
C SER A 25 11.61 20.43 -17.20
N PRO A 26 12.34 21.55 -17.41
CA PRO A 26 11.75 22.86 -17.22
C PRO A 26 10.57 22.91 -18.19
N SER A 27 9.35 22.99 -17.66
CA SER A 27 8.16 23.27 -18.46
C SER A 27 8.52 24.43 -19.36
N TRP A 28 8.58 24.20 -20.67
CA TRP A 28 8.90 25.24 -21.65
C TRP A 28 7.87 26.34 -21.46
N ILE A 29 8.25 27.42 -20.77
CA ILE A 29 7.37 28.56 -20.49
C ILE A 29 7.29 29.32 -21.81
N PHE A 30 6.32 28.97 -22.64
CA PHE A 30 5.94 29.80 -23.76
C PHE A 30 5.29 31.07 -23.20
N ALA A 31 5.78 32.25 -23.59
CA ALA A 31 5.12 33.50 -23.25
C ALA A 31 3.83 33.61 -24.07
N GLU A 32 2.69 33.90 -23.43
CA GLU A 32 1.46 34.19 -24.15
C GLU A 32 1.52 35.58 -24.79
N THR A 33 0.90 35.74 -25.96
CA THR A 33 0.73 37.06 -26.58
C THR A 33 -0.59 37.65 -26.11
N ILE A 34 -0.49 38.77 -25.39
CA ILE A 34 -1.65 39.57 -24.94
C ILE A 34 -1.85 40.70 -25.94
N LEU A 35 -3.01 40.70 -26.61
CA LEU A 35 -3.41 41.73 -27.54
C LEU A 35 -4.32 42.75 -26.83
N PHE A 36 -3.94 44.02 -26.83
CA PHE A 36 -4.73 45.08 -26.23
C PHE A 36 -5.79 45.63 -27.20
N LYS A 37 -6.88 46.19 -26.66
CA LYS A 37 -7.91 46.87 -27.47
C LYS A 37 -7.38 48.11 -28.20
N SER A 38 -6.26 48.67 -27.74
CA SER A 38 -5.52 49.76 -28.40
C SER A 38 -4.71 49.30 -29.62
N GLY A 39 -4.53 47.98 -29.82
CA GLY A 39 -3.71 47.41 -30.89
C GLY A 39 -2.25 47.11 -30.49
N GLU A 40 -1.82 47.50 -29.28
CA GLU A 40 -0.49 47.17 -28.73
C GLU A 40 -0.38 45.68 -28.35
N ARG A 41 0.85 45.14 -28.30
CA ARG A 41 1.13 43.73 -28.01
C ARG A 41 2.14 43.60 -26.86
N ALA A 42 1.91 42.67 -25.95
CA ALA A 42 2.87 42.31 -24.91
C ALA A 42 3.01 40.79 -24.79
N TYR A 43 4.25 40.32 -24.62
CA TYR A 43 4.57 38.94 -24.30
C TYR A 43 4.69 38.80 -22.79
N ALA A 44 3.86 37.98 -22.18
CA ALA A 44 3.88 37.76 -20.74
C ALA A 44 3.28 36.40 -20.38
N THR A 45 3.73 35.82 -19.26
CA THR A 45 3.15 34.57 -18.73
C THR A 45 2.00 34.89 -17.79
N VAL A 46 0.81 34.39 -18.10
CA VAL A 46 -0.40 34.54 -17.30
C VAL A 46 -0.38 33.49 -16.19
N ILE A 47 -0.41 33.94 -14.94
CA ILE A 47 -0.33 33.06 -13.77
C ILE A 47 -1.69 32.86 -13.13
N ASP A 48 -2.48 33.92 -13.07
CA ASP A 48 -3.74 33.91 -12.35
C ASP A 48 -4.74 34.87 -13.00
N GLN A 49 -6.02 34.50 -12.96
CA GLN A 49 -7.11 35.26 -13.56
C GLN A 49 -8.25 35.44 -12.57
N ASP A 50 -8.55 36.69 -12.26
CA ASP A 50 -9.69 37.11 -11.47
C ASP A 50 -10.81 37.64 -12.40
N ALA A 51 -12.01 37.91 -11.87
CA ALA A 51 -13.16 38.38 -12.65
C ALA A 51 -12.86 39.66 -13.43
N GLU A 52 -12.08 40.58 -12.87
CA GLU A 52 -11.77 41.90 -13.47
C GLU A 52 -10.30 42.06 -13.92
N THR A 53 -9.38 41.25 -13.40
CA THR A 53 -7.93 41.42 -13.65
C THR A 53 -7.22 40.11 -13.99
N VAL A 54 -6.10 40.23 -14.70
CA VAL A 54 -5.19 39.13 -15.04
C VAL A 54 -3.83 39.47 -14.46
N THR A 55 -3.27 38.55 -13.69
CA THR A 55 -1.91 38.69 -13.14
C THR A 55 -0.92 38.06 -14.09
N ILE A 56 0.01 38.88 -14.60
CA ILE A 56 1.01 38.49 -15.57
C ILE A 56 2.42 38.64 -14.99
N ILE A 57 3.35 37.79 -15.42
CA ILE A 57 4.79 38.02 -15.25
C ILE A 57 5.37 38.48 -16.57
N ARG A 58 6.00 39.66 -16.53
CA ARG A 58 6.76 40.22 -17.64
C ARG A 58 8.17 40.51 -17.13
N ASP A 59 9.18 39.98 -17.81
CA ASP A 59 10.60 40.19 -17.51
C ASP A 59 10.96 39.95 -16.02
N GLY A 60 10.36 38.91 -15.42
CA GLY A 60 10.58 38.51 -14.02
C GLY A 60 9.82 39.31 -12.96
N LYS A 61 9.03 40.33 -13.34
CA LYS A 61 8.20 41.12 -12.41
C LYS A 61 6.72 40.78 -12.56
N ARG A 62 6.02 40.61 -11.42
CA ARG A 62 4.57 40.39 -11.36
C ARG A 62 3.84 41.73 -11.53
N GLY A 63 2.92 41.80 -12.50
CA GLY A 63 2.05 42.95 -12.74
C GLY A 63 0.59 42.52 -12.91
N LYS A 64 -0.35 43.37 -12.50
CA LYS A 64 -1.79 43.13 -12.69
C LYS A 64 -2.32 43.98 -13.85
N LEU A 65 -3.04 43.37 -14.78
CA LEU A 65 -3.68 44.02 -15.92
C LEU A 65 -5.21 43.89 -15.83
N GLY A 66 -5.95 44.96 -16.12
CA GLY A 66 -7.41 44.91 -16.18
C GLY A 66 -7.91 44.25 -17.47
N LYS A 67 -8.86 43.31 -17.35
CA LYS A 67 -9.47 42.60 -18.50
C LYS A 67 -10.19 43.55 -19.47
N SER A 68 -10.65 44.70 -18.99
CA SER A 68 -11.29 45.74 -19.81
C SER A 68 -10.40 46.26 -20.94
N LYS A 69 -9.07 46.20 -20.79
CA LYS A 69 -8.08 46.68 -21.76
C LYS A 69 -7.59 45.60 -22.72
N ILE A 70 -7.90 44.33 -22.45
CA ILE A 70 -7.43 43.17 -23.22
C ILE A 70 -8.49 42.82 -24.29
N LEU A 71 -8.03 42.59 -25.51
CA LEU A 71 -8.87 42.15 -26.62
C LEU A 71 -8.91 40.61 -26.69
N LYS A 72 -7.75 39.96 -26.65
CA LYS A 72 -7.63 38.49 -26.68
C LYS A 72 -6.28 38.06 -26.10
N ILE A 73 -6.29 36.95 -25.37
CA ILE A 73 -5.07 36.28 -24.90
C ILE A 73 -4.88 35.06 -25.79
N ILE A 74 -3.71 34.96 -26.44
CA ILE A 74 -3.39 33.86 -27.33
C ILE A 74 -2.30 33.02 -26.66
N PHE A 75 -2.63 31.77 -26.37
CA PHE A 75 -1.77 30.79 -25.71
C PHE A 75 -0.74 30.17 -26.68
N ARG A 76 -0.15 30.99 -27.55
CA ARG A 76 0.93 30.65 -28.49
C ARG A 76 1.65 31.93 -28.93
N GLU A 77 2.98 31.91 -28.99
CA GLU A 77 3.77 33.03 -29.51
C GLU A 77 3.58 33.10 -31.04
N ILE A 78 2.85 34.11 -31.53
CA ILE A 78 2.62 34.32 -32.97
C ILE A 78 3.53 35.46 -33.44
N LYS A 79 4.49 35.15 -34.31
CA LYS A 79 5.45 36.13 -34.87
C LYS A 79 5.02 36.74 -36.21
N ASP A 80 3.99 36.22 -36.88
CA ASP A 80 3.54 36.71 -38.19
C ASP A 80 2.40 37.76 -38.09
N GLU A 81 2.61 38.94 -38.68
CA GLU A 81 1.67 40.08 -38.64
C GLU A 81 0.41 39.88 -39.50
N GLN A 82 0.46 39.05 -40.55
CA GLN A 82 -0.64 38.93 -41.53
C GLN A 82 -1.80 38.02 -41.07
N GLU A 83 -1.56 37.05 -40.18
CA GLU A 83 -2.63 36.23 -39.59
C GLU A 83 -3.43 37.00 -38.53
N ILE A 84 -2.78 37.92 -37.82
CA ILE A 84 -3.38 38.74 -36.76
C ILE A 84 -4.36 39.76 -37.36
N ALA A 85 -4.03 40.36 -38.50
CA ALA A 85 -4.92 41.28 -39.21
C ALA A 85 -6.21 40.60 -39.69
N LYS A 86 -6.12 39.37 -40.21
CA LYS A 86 -7.29 38.56 -40.61
C LYS A 86 -8.18 38.24 -39.41
N ILE A 87 -7.60 37.92 -38.25
CA ILE A 87 -8.35 37.66 -37.01
C ILE A 87 -9.11 38.92 -36.57
N ILE A 88 -8.46 40.09 -36.56
CA ILE A 88 -9.10 41.37 -36.19
C ILE A 88 -10.25 41.72 -37.14
N GLU A 89 -10.09 41.52 -38.44
CA GLU A 89 -11.14 41.77 -39.43
C GLU A 89 -12.31 40.78 -39.31
N THR A 90 -12.05 39.50 -39.05
CA THR A 90 -13.11 38.51 -38.80
C THR A 90 -13.86 38.76 -37.50
N GLU A 91 -13.19 39.20 -36.42
CA GLU A 91 -13.85 39.52 -35.15
C GLU A 91 -14.73 40.78 -35.29
N LYS A 92 -14.25 41.81 -36.00
CA LYS A 92 -15.05 43.02 -36.30
C LYS A 92 -16.25 42.72 -37.20
N LYS A 93 -16.15 41.76 -38.13
CA LYS A 93 -17.28 41.36 -39.00
C LYS A 93 -18.33 40.50 -38.30
N LYS A 94 -17.97 39.75 -37.25
CA LYS A 94 -18.94 39.00 -36.42
C LYS A 94 -19.75 39.93 -35.51
N LEU A 95 -19.10 40.93 -34.90
CA LEU A 95 -19.76 41.95 -34.07
C LEU A 95 -20.83 42.76 -34.83
N ASN A 96 -20.67 42.98 -36.13
CA ASN A 96 -21.64 43.72 -36.95
C ASN A 96 -22.82 42.87 -37.50
N LYS A 97 -22.79 41.54 -37.36
CA LYS A 97 -23.86 40.63 -37.86
C LYS A 97 -24.77 40.06 -36.78
N GLU A 98 -24.40 40.15 -35.51
CA GLU A 98 -25.27 39.78 -34.37
C GLU A 98 -26.16 40.94 -33.91
N GLY A 99 -25.93 42.17 -34.40
CA GLY A 99 -26.79 43.33 -34.15
C GLY A 99 -28.11 43.31 -34.92
N LYS A 100 -28.99 42.35 -34.62
CA LYS A 100 -30.46 42.41 -34.79
C LYS A 100 -31.14 41.14 -34.24
N LYS A 101 -30.93 40.85 -32.97
CA LYS A 101 -31.96 40.24 -32.12
C LYS A 101 -32.39 41.31 -31.11
N SER A 102 -33.67 41.32 -30.77
CA SER A 102 -34.25 42.30 -29.85
C SER A 102 -33.56 42.22 -28.49
N ASP A 103 -33.06 43.34 -27.97
CA ASP A 103 -32.30 43.43 -26.69
C ASP A 103 -32.99 42.73 -25.50
N LYS A 104 -34.32 42.54 -25.56
CA LYS A 104 -35.09 41.86 -24.51
C LYS A 104 -34.99 40.33 -24.56
N GLU A 105 -34.82 39.73 -25.73
CA GLU A 105 -34.81 38.27 -25.90
C GLU A 105 -33.43 37.70 -25.54
N GLU A 106 -32.35 38.42 -25.87
CA GLU A 106 -30.99 38.08 -25.44
C GLU A 106 -30.79 38.30 -23.93
N GLN A 107 -31.43 39.30 -23.33
CA GLN A 107 -31.42 39.49 -21.87
C GLN A 107 -32.17 38.34 -21.16
N LEU A 108 -33.29 37.86 -21.70
CA LEU A 108 -34.02 36.74 -21.11
C LEU A 108 -33.26 35.42 -21.25
N ASP A 109 -32.64 35.16 -22.41
CA ASP A 109 -31.82 33.98 -22.63
C ASP A 109 -30.56 33.97 -21.75
N THR A 110 -29.91 35.12 -21.56
CA THR A 110 -28.74 35.23 -20.65
C THR A 110 -29.13 35.04 -19.20
N ILE A 111 -30.25 35.62 -18.73
CA ILE A 111 -30.78 35.39 -17.38
C ILE A 111 -31.16 33.92 -17.19
N TYR A 112 -31.80 33.29 -18.18
CA TYR A 112 -32.17 31.88 -18.13
C TYR A 112 -30.94 30.95 -18.11
N LEU A 113 -29.91 31.25 -18.92
CA LEU A 113 -28.65 30.51 -18.91
C LEU A 113 -27.92 30.67 -17.57
N GLU A 114 -27.86 31.90 -17.05
CA GLU A 114 -27.24 32.20 -15.76
C GLU A 114 -27.97 31.48 -14.62
N GLN A 115 -29.29 31.44 -14.66
CA GLN A 115 -30.12 30.71 -13.71
C GLN A 115 -29.89 29.20 -13.80
N MET A 116 -29.82 28.62 -15.00
CA MET A 116 -29.50 27.20 -15.19
C MET A 116 -28.07 26.86 -14.74
N ILE A 117 -27.07 27.72 -15.03
CA ILE A 117 -25.69 27.54 -14.59
C ILE A 117 -25.62 27.60 -13.06
N LYS A 118 -26.29 28.59 -12.45
CA LYS A 118 -26.36 28.75 -11.00
C LYS A 118 -27.03 27.55 -10.36
N GLU A 119 -28.16 27.08 -10.88
CA GLU A 119 -28.88 25.91 -10.36
C GLU A 119 -28.06 24.61 -10.51
N ASN A 120 -27.41 24.40 -11.66
CA ASN A 120 -26.58 23.23 -11.90
C ASN A 120 -25.32 23.24 -11.00
N SER A 121 -24.68 24.41 -10.86
CA SER A 121 -23.55 24.59 -9.95
C SER A 121 -23.95 24.32 -8.50
N TYR A 122 -25.13 24.78 -8.08
CA TYR A 122 -25.65 24.53 -6.74
C TYR A 122 -25.93 23.04 -6.50
N LYS A 123 -26.53 22.36 -7.49
CA LYS A 123 -26.75 20.90 -7.45
C LYS A 123 -25.44 20.11 -7.36
N ILE A 124 -24.39 20.53 -8.09
CA ILE A 124 -23.06 19.90 -8.02
C ILE A 124 -22.43 20.10 -6.64
N VAL A 125 -22.50 21.31 -6.09
CA VAL A 125 -21.98 21.62 -4.74
C VAL A 125 -22.73 20.82 -3.68
N GLN A 126 -24.06 20.76 -3.73
CA GLN A 126 -24.87 19.96 -2.82
C GLN A 126 -24.53 18.47 -2.89
N LYS A 127 -24.38 17.90 -4.09
CA LYS A 127 -23.96 16.50 -4.25
C LYS A 127 -22.59 16.23 -3.63
N ARG A 128 -21.64 17.14 -3.78
CA ARG A 128 -20.31 17.03 -3.14
C ARG A 128 -20.41 17.17 -1.62
N LEU A 129 -21.26 18.08 -1.12
CA LEU A 129 -21.48 18.28 0.30
C LEU A 129 -22.09 17.04 0.95
N LEU A 130 -23.15 16.48 0.35
CA LEU A 130 -23.78 15.23 0.79
C LEU A 130 -22.81 14.05 0.78
N LEU A 131 -21.95 13.97 -0.23
CA LEU A 131 -20.95 12.93 -0.33
C LEU A 131 -19.87 13.08 0.76
N LEU A 132 -19.42 14.31 1.02
CA LEU A 132 -18.51 14.62 2.15
C LEU A 132 -19.17 14.33 3.50
N GLU A 133 -20.40 14.77 3.70
CA GLU A 133 -21.18 14.53 4.91
C GLU A 133 -21.34 13.04 5.15
N LYS A 134 -21.71 12.27 4.13
CA LYS A 134 -21.75 10.81 4.21
C LYS A 134 -20.38 10.20 4.56
N TYR A 135 -19.28 10.65 3.95
CA TYR A 135 -17.94 10.16 4.28
C TYR A 135 -17.51 10.53 5.70
N LEU A 136 -17.91 11.70 6.17
CA LEU A 136 -17.65 12.15 7.54
C LEU A 136 -18.50 11.35 8.52
N GLU A 137 -19.79 11.17 8.26
CA GLU A 137 -20.74 10.46 9.12
C GLU A 137 -20.46 8.95 9.18
N GLU A 138 -20.08 8.31 8.07
CA GLU A 138 -19.67 6.91 8.04
C GLU A 138 -18.33 6.69 8.76
N ARG A 139 -17.40 7.65 8.66
CA ARG A 139 -16.15 7.60 9.40
C ARG A 139 -16.39 7.87 10.89
N ASP A 140 -17.14 8.92 11.22
CA ASP A 140 -17.33 9.42 12.57
C ASP A 140 -18.29 8.51 13.37
N GLY A 141 -19.31 7.92 12.75
CA GLY A 141 -20.19 6.94 13.40
C GLY A 141 -19.48 5.65 13.81
N ASP A 142 -18.47 5.22 13.04
CA ASP A 142 -17.62 4.08 13.38
C ASP A 142 -16.63 4.43 14.51
N TRP A 143 -16.23 5.70 14.62
CA TRP A 143 -15.46 6.22 15.75
C TRP A 143 -16.30 6.44 17.01
N GLU A 144 -17.54 6.93 16.88
CA GLU A 144 -18.45 7.10 18.01
C GLU A 144 -18.72 5.75 18.68
N ASN A 145 -19.08 4.73 17.89
CA ASN A 145 -19.23 3.37 18.40
C ASN A 145 -17.92 2.84 19.02
N TYR A 146 -16.77 3.13 18.43
CA TYR A 146 -15.47 2.74 19.00
C TYR A 146 -15.11 3.50 20.30
N ILE A 147 -15.58 4.72 20.47
CA ILE A 147 -15.37 5.56 21.66
C ILE A 147 -16.33 5.18 22.78
N THR A 148 -17.59 4.87 22.45
CA THR A 148 -18.64 4.50 23.41
C THR A 148 -18.65 3.01 23.75
N ALA A 149 -18.07 2.15 22.92
CA ALA A 149 -18.00 0.71 23.18
C ALA A 149 -17.19 0.42 24.44
N LYS A 150 -17.72 -0.52 25.24
CA LYS A 150 -17.06 -1.06 26.42
C LYS A 150 -15.81 -1.84 26.02
N ARG A 151 -14.63 -1.34 26.40
CA ARG A 151 -13.32 -1.93 26.03
C ARG A 151 -12.80 -2.91 27.09
N ASN A 152 -12.50 -4.14 26.70
CA ASN A 152 -11.83 -5.09 27.59
C ASN A 152 -10.33 -5.17 27.24
N PRO A 153 -9.40 -5.04 28.20
CA PRO A 153 -7.96 -5.16 27.96
C PRO A 153 -7.54 -6.46 27.26
N TRP A 154 -8.30 -7.54 27.46
CA TRP A 154 -8.03 -8.85 26.89
C TRP A 154 -8.62 -9.05 25.50
N GLU A 155 -9.54 -8.19 25.09
CA GLU A 155 -10.20 -8.31 23.80
C GLU A 155 -9.21 -8.30 22.62
N PRO A 156 -8.26 -7.38 22.57
CA PRO A 156 -7.24 -7.38 21.52
C PRO A 156 -6.35 -8.62 21.59
N VAL A 157 -6.07 -9.14 22.79
CA VAL A 157 -5.19 -10.31 22.98
C VAL A 157 -5.81 -11.56 22.37
N TRP A 158 -7.07 -11.90 22.69
CA TRP A 158 -7.69 -13.11 22.13
C TRP A 158 -7.95 -12.98 20.63
N LYS A 159 -8.28 -11.77 20.14
CA LYS A 159 -8.40 -11.51 18.69
C LYS A 159 -7.07 -11.75 17.98
N SER A 160 -5.97 -11.21 18.50
CA SER A 160 -4.62 -11.45 17.95
C SER A 160 -4.15 -12.90 18.10
N ALA A 161 -4.62 -13.64 19.11
CA ALA A 161 -4.35 -15.06 19.27
C ALA A 161 -5.02 -15.91 18.19
N ILE A 162 -6.23 -15.54 17.77
CA ILE A 162 -6.93 -16.23 16.68
C ILE A 162 -6.32 -15.87 15.32
N LEU A 163 -6.15 -14.58 15.07
CA LEU A 163 -5.58 -14.08 13.82
C LEU A 163 -4.52 -13.01 14.11
N PRO A 164 -3.26 -13.27 13.74
CA PRO A 164 -2.20 -12.30 13.92
C PRO A 164 -2.53 -10.91 13.36
N GLY A 165 -2.37 -9.90 14.20
CA GLY A 165 -2.70 -8.51 13.90
C GLY A 165 -4.17 -8.08 14.04
N TRP A 166 -5.12 -9.00 14.28
CA TRP A 166 -6.55 -8.65 14.39
C TRP A 166 -6.84 -7.77 15.62
N GLY A 167 -6.21 -8.04 16.76
CA GLY A 167 -6.38 -7.24 17.97
C GLY A 167 -5.93 -5.79 17.79
N HIS A 168 -4.81 -5.56 17.10
CA HIS A 168 -4.33 -4.21 16.78
C HIS A 168 -5.30 -3.46 15.87
N ASN A 169 -5.91 -4.14 14.88
CA ASN A 169 -6.96 -3.55 14.06
C ASN A 169 -8.22 -3.19 14.86
N ALA A 170 -8.60 -4.03 15.85
CA ALA A 170 -9.72 -3.73 16.75
C ALA A 170 -9.48 -2.47 17.59
N MET A 171 -8.22 -2.17 17.93
CA MET A 171 -7.81 -0.94 18.63
C MET A 171 -7.53 0.24 17.66
N LYS A 172 -7.99 0.16 16.40
CA LYS A 172 -7.73 1.13 15.32
C LYS A 172 -6.21 1.41 15.08
N GLN A 173 -5.34 0.47 15.44
CA GLN A 173 -3.90 0.50 15.15
C GLN A 173 -3.56 -0.34 13.90
N SER A 174 -4.12 0.05 12.76
CA SER A 174 -4.03 -0.71 11.50
C SER A 174 -2.59 -0.92 11.00
N GLY A 175 -1.68 0.02 11.26
CA GLY A 175 -0.27 -0.11 10.89
C GLY A 175 0.40 -1.31 11.58
N TRP A 176 0.20 -1.47 12.89
CA TRP A 176 0.75 -2.60 13.65
C TRP A 176 0.06 -3.91 13.29
N GLY A 177 -1.28 -3.89 13.14
CA GLY A 177 -2.04 -5.07 12.74
C GLY A 177 -1.60 -5.63 11.39
N THR A 178 -1.44 -4.76 10.40
CA THR A 178 -0.95 -5.13 9.06
C THR A 178 0.48 -5.68 9.12
N THR A 179 1.35 -5.06 9.92
CA THR A 179 2.75 -5.48 10.06
C THR A 179 2.86 -6.88 10.65
N TYR A 180 2.20 -7.17 11.78
CA TYR A 180 2.26 -8.50 12.39
C TYR A 180 1.62 -9.58 11.52
N SER A 181 0.47 -9.28 10.91
CA SER A 181 -0.18 -10.20 9.99
C SER A 181 0.74 -10.55 8.82
N THR A 182 1.31 -9.54 8.17
CA THR A 182 2.24 -9.73 7.03
C THR A 182 3.46 -10.53 7.44
N LEU A 183 4.14 -10.17 8.53
CA LEU A 183 5.33 -10.88 9.00
C LEU A 183 5.01 -12.33 9.36
N PHE A 184 3.89 -12.57 10.03
CA PHE A 184 3.46 -13.92 10.39
C PHE A 184 3.18 -14.77 9.15
N PHE A 185 2.37 -14.27 8.20
CA PHE A 185 2.02 -15.05 7.00
C PHE A 185 3.21 -15.26 6.06
N VAL A 186 4.10 -14.27 5.89
CA VAL A 186 5.33 -14.45 5.11
C VAL A 186 6.23 -15.51 5.75
N SER A 187 6.38 -15.47 7.07
CA SER A 187 7.18 -16.47 7.80
C SER A 187 6.55 -17.87 7.74
N LEU A 188 5.22 -17.95 7.87
CA LEU A 188 4.48 -19.21 7.77
C LEU A 188 4.55 -19.82 6.35
N LEU A 189 4.39 -19.00 5.31
CA LEU A 189 4.55 -19.42 3.92
C LEU A 189 5.98 -19.88 3.65
N SER A 190 6.98 -19.18 4.21
CA SER A 190 8.39 -19.58 4.11
C SER A 190 8.62 -20.95 4.75
N TYR A 191 8.04 -21.21 5.92
CA TYR A 191 8.11 -22.53 6.57
C TYR A 191 7.54 -23.64 5.68
N PHE A 192 6.34 -23.46 5.13
CA PHE A 192 5.72 -24.47 4.26
C PHE A 192 6.47 -24.65 2.94
N GLY A 193 7.00 -23.56 2.35
CA GLY A 193 7.83 -23.64 1.15
C GLY A 193 9.12 -24.43 1.40
N LEU A 194 9.76 -24.22 2.54
CA LEU A 194 10.97 -24.95 2.94
C LEU A 194 10.68 -26.41 3.30
N ASP A 195 9.54 -26.71 3.93
CA ASP A 195 9.11 -28.09 4.21
C ASP A 195 8.83 -28.88 2.92
N ALA A 196 8.19 -28.24 1.93
CA ALA A 196 7.99 -28.83 0.62
C ALA A 196 9.33 -29.06 -0.11
N ALA A 197 10.26 -28.10 -0.04
CA ALA A 197 11.59 -28.22 -0.64
C ALA A 197 12.42 -29.34 0.01
N GLU A 198 12.40 -29.47 1.34
CA GLU A 198 13.06 -30.56 2.06
C GLU A 198 12.53 -31.92 1.59
N LYS A 199 11.20 -32.09 1.57
CA LYS A 199 10.56 -33.34 1.13
C LYS A 199 10.87 -33.67 -0.34
N ASP A 200 10.92 -32.67 -1.21
CA ASP A 200 11.30 -32.84 -2.61
C ASP A 200 12.74 -33.33 -2.74
N ARG A 201 13.66 -32.78 -1.92
CA ARG A 201 15.07 -33.22 -1.90
C ARG A 201 15.25 -34.61 -1.33
N THR A 202 14.54 -34.99 -0.28
CA THR A 202 14.55 -36.38 0.22
C THR A 202 14.08 -37.34 -0.87
N LYS A 203 12.97 -37.04 -1.58
CA LYS A 203 12.49 -37.87 -2.69
C LYS A 203 13.49 -37.92 -3.86
N ALA A 204 14.11 -36.80 -4.18
CA ALA A 204 15.14 -36.73 -5.23
C ALA A 204 16.38 -37.56 -4.87
N TYR A 205 16.73 -37.62 -3.59
CA TYR A 205 17.79 -38.47 -3.07
C TYR A 205 17.46 -39.96 -3.25
N ASP A 206 16.28 -40.39 -2.78
CA ASP A 206 15.84 -41.79 -2.87
C ASP A 206 15.75 -42.27 -4.33
N LYS A 207 15.10 -41.48 -5.19
CA LYS A 207 14.99 -41.77 -6.63
C LYS A 207 16.36 -41.90 -7.31
N LYS A 208 17.34 -41.13 -6.83
CA LYS A 208 18.68 -41.16 -7.39
C LYS A 208 19.46 -42.38 -6.92
N ILE A 209 19.28 -42.80 -5.67
CA ILE A 209 19.81 -44.08 -5.18
C ILE A 209 19.23 -45.24 -6.00
N GLU A 210 17.91 -45.26 -6.19
CA GLU A 210 17.24 -46.26 -7.04
C GLU A 210 17.86 -46.32 -8.43
N LYS A 211 18.01 -45.17 -9.09
CA LYS A 211 18.64 -45.08 -10.42
C LYS A 211 20.10 -45.55 -10.42
N ILE A 212 20.87 -45.26 -9.37
CA ILE A 212 22.27 -45.71 -9.24
C ILE A 212 22.32 -47.24 -9.12
N ILE A 213 21.42 -47.84 -8.32
CA ILE A 213 21.32 -49.29 -8.14
C ILE A 213 20.88 -49.96 -9.45
N GLU A 214 19.88 -49.41 -10.14
CA GLU A 214 19.45 -49.89 -11.46
C GLU A 214 20.58 -49.84 -12.50
N GLN A 215 21.35 -48.74 -12.53
CA GLN A 215 22.50 -48.61 -13.41
C GLN A 215 23.58 -49.63 -13.09
N GLN A 216 23.88 -49.84 -11.81
CA GLN A 216 24.86 -50.85 -11.39
C GLN A 216 24.39 -52.27 -11.76
N PHE A 217 23.13 -52.60 -11.50
CA PHE A 217 22.55 -53.90 -11.83
C PHE A 217 22.54 -54.16 -13.34
N THR A 218 22.14 -53.16 -14.14
CA THR A 218 22.14 -53.28 -15.61
C THR A 218 23.55 -53.38 -16.17
N THR A 219 24.54 -52.66 -15.62
CA THR A 219 25.94 -52.82 -16.03
C THR A 219 26.50 -54.17 -15.66
N ASP A 220 26.23 -54.67 -14.45
CA ASP A 220 26.71 -55.98 -13.99
C ASP A 220 26.06 -57.12 -14.78
N PHE A 221 24.78 -56.98 -15.15
CA PHE A 221 24.07 -57.92 -16.02
C PHE A 221 24.61 -57.91 -17.46
N LEU A 222 24.85 -56.74 -18.05
CA LEU A 222 25.38 -56.61 -19.42
C LEU A 222 26.84 -57.05 -19.55
N LEU A 223 27.66 -56.87 -18.50
CA LEU A 223 29.08 -57.23 -18.49
C LEU A 223 29.33 -58.70 -18.09
N GLY A 224 28.28 -59.42 -17.68
CA GLY A 224 28.31 -60.84 -17.38
C GLY A 224 28.96 -61.15 -16.03
N SER A 225 28.30 -61.99 -15.25
CA SER A 225 28.75 -62.62 -14.01
C SER A 225 29.88 -63.63 -14.23
N ASN A 226 30.95 -63.23 -14.92
CA ASN A 226 32.20 -63.95 -15.06
C ASN A 226 33.31 -63.12 -14.41
N SER A 227 33.28 -63.04 -13.08
CA SER A 227 34.25 -62.35 -12.22
C SER A 227 35.64 -63.03 -12.19
N SER A 228 36.06 -63.66 -13.28
CA SER A 228 37.37 -64.31 -13.39
C SER A 228 38.10 -64.06 -14.72
N LEU A 229 37.64 -63.14 -15.59
CA LEU A 229 38.32 -62.89 -16.87
C LEU A 229 38.28 -61.44 -17.41
N THR A 230 38.40 -60.41 -16.56
CA THR A 230 38.38 -59.00 -17.03
C THR A 230 39.51 -58.11 -16.52
N SER A 231 40.57 -58.67 -15.94
CA SER A 231 41.75 -57.88 -15.54
C SER A 231 42.62 -57.35 -16.70
N ALA A 232 42.26 -57.59 -17.97
CA ALA A 232 43.12 -57.21 -19.11
C ALA A 232 42.44 -56.53 -20.32
N SER A 233 41.11 -56.34 -20.36
CA SER A 233 40.42 -55.80 -21.54
C SER A 233 39.69 -54.49 -21.23
N SER A 234 40.34 -53.37 -21.61
CA SER A 234 39.83 -51.99 -21.67
C SER A 234 40.01 -51.12 -20.41
N PRO A 235 41.20 -50.50 -20.21
CA PRO A 235 41.43 -49.47 -19.19
C PRO A 235 40.44 -48.28 -19.26
N ASN A 236 39.84 -48.02 -20.42
CA ASN A 236 38.83 -46.97 -20.60
C ASN A 236 37.51 -47.27 -19.87
N LEU A 237 37.11 -48.55 -19.76
CA LEU A 237 35.86 -48.96 -19.10
C LEU A 237 35.94 -48.80 -17.58
N ASN A 238 37.08 -49.16 -16.98
CA ASN A 238 37.32 -48.97 -15.55
C ASN A 238 37.32 -47.48 -15.17
N LEU A 239 37.91 -46.63 -16.02
CA LEU A 239 37.94 -45.18 -15.83
C LEU A 239 36.54 -44.55 -15.90
N ILE A 240 35.69 -45.00 -16.84
CA ILE A 240 34.29 -44.56 -16.94
C ILE A 240 33.50 -44.96 -15.69
N PHE A 241 33.69 -46.17 -15.16
CA PHE A 241 33.03 -46.62 -13.93
C PHE A 241 33.44 -45.80 -12.71
N GLN A 242 34.75 -45.54 -12.53
CA GLN A 242 35.25 -44.69 -11.45
C GLN A 242 34.69 -43.25 -11.57
N LEU A 243 34.67 -42.70 -12.79
CA LEU A 243 34.14 -41.36 -13.05
C LEU A 243 32.63 -41.26 -12.76
N ASN A 244 31.85 -42.27 -13.13
CA ASN A 244 30.43 -42.34 -12.81
C ASN A 244 30.19 -42.46 -11.30
N THR A 245 31.01 -43.25 -10.60
CA THR A 245 30.93 -43.39 -9.14
C THR A 245 31.17 -42.04 -8.44
N VAL A 246 32.21 -41.30 -8.85
CA VAL A 246 32.52 -39.98 -8.30
C VAL A 246 31.44 -38.93 -8.64
N LYS A 247 30.88 -38.97 -9.86
CA LYS A 247 29.76 -38.08 -10.22
C LYS A 247 28.52 -38.39 -9.38
N ASN A 248 28.21 -39.67 -9.18
CA ASN A 248 27.08 -40.11 -8.39
C ASN A 248 27.24 -39.71 -6.92
N SER A 249 28.43 -39.92 -6.32
CA SER A 249 28.69 -39.53 -4.92
C SER A 249 28.61 -38.02 -4.71
N ASN A 250 29.27 -37.22 -5.56
CA ASN A 250 29.21 -35.75 -5.46
C ASN A 250 27.78 -35.23 -5.55
N SER A 251 27.00 -35.83 -6.44
CA SER A 251 25.64 -35.38 -6.71
C SER A 251 24.59 -35.95 -5.76
N LEU A 252 24.91 -36.98 -4.97
CA LEU A 252 24.14 -37.39 -3.79
C LEU A 252 24.48 -36.49 -2.60
N ASN A 253 25.77 -36.18 -2.41
CA ASN A 253 26.23 -35.29 -1.35
C ASN A 253 25.63 -33.88 -1.49
N SER A 254 25.52 -33.36 -2.72
CA SER A 254 24.86 -32.07 -2.96
C SER A 254 23.38 -32.09 -2.59
N ILE A 255 22.64 -33.17 -2.91
CA ILE A 255 21.22 -33.28 -2.54
C ILE A 255 21.06 -33.38 -1.02
N ARG A 256 21.94 -34.15 -0.37
CA ARG A 256 21.96 -34.30 1.10
C ARG A 256 22.29 -32.98 1.81
N SER A 257 23.22 -32.20 1.24
CA SER A 257 23.54 -30.85 1.73
C SER A 257 22.34 -29.91 1.58
N ASP A 258 21.73 -29.85 0.39
CA ASP A 258 20.54 -29.03 0.13
C ASP A 258 19.40 -29.40 1.11
N GLU A 259 19.15 -30.69 1.34
CA GLU A 259 18.17 -31.18 2.31
C GLU A 259 18.46 -30.67 3.74
N GLY A 260 19.73 -30.74 4.16
CA GLY A 260 20.17 -30.22 5.46
C GLY A 260 19.97 -28.72 5.59
N ASP A 261 20.28 -27.96 4.53
CA ASP A 261 20.09 -26.52 4.48
C ASP A 261 18.61 -26.13 4.55
N TYR A 262 17.74 -26.81 3.79
CA TYR A 262 16.30 -26.60 3.86
C TYR A 262 15.72 -26.96 5.22
N LYS A 263 16.18 -28.04 5.85
CA LYS A 263 15.77 -28.43 7.19
C LYS A 263 16.15 -27.37 8.23
N ASN A 264 17.38 -26.88 8.20
CA ASN A 264 17.84 -25.81 9.09
C ASN A 264 17.07 -24.50 8.87
N ALA A 265 16.88 -24.11 7.61
CA ALA A 265 16.09 -22.94 7.24
C ALA A 265 14.62 -23.09 7.69
N LYS A 266 14.02 -24.28 7.54
CA LYS A 266 12.66 -24.59 7.99
C LYS A 266 12.52 -24.41 9.50
N HIS A 267 13.45 -24.96 10.28
CA HIS A 267 13.45 -24.77 11.74
C HIS A 267 13.60 -23.30 12.14
N THR A 268 14.45 -22.56 11.40
CA THR A 268 14.62 -21.12 11.60
C THR A 268 13.31 -20.36 11.30
N ALA A 269 12.65 -20.65 10.17
CA ALA A 269 11.36 -20.07 9.82
C ALA A 269 10.26 -20.41 10.84
N ALA A 270 10.24 -21.63 11.38
CA ALA A 270 9.33 -22.01 12.45
C ALA A 270 9.58 -21.18 13.72
N ALA A 271 10.83 -21.04 14.15
CA ALA A 271 11.21 -20.24 15.30
C ALA A 271 10.84 -18.75 15.12
N VAL A 272 11.08 -18.19 13.94
CA VAL A 272 10.68 -16.82 13.60
C VAL A 272 9.15 -16.66 13.65
N THR A 273 8.40 -17.60 13.08
CA THR A 273 6.92 -17.57 13.09
C THR A 273 6.37 -17.57 14.52
N ILE A 274 6.90 -18.47 15.37
CA ILE A 274 6.52 -18.55 16.79
C ILE A 274 6.94 -17.27 17.53
N GLY A 275 8.14 -16.75 17.27
CA GLY A 275 8.64 -15.52 17.87
C GLY A 275 7.75 -14.32 17.54
N ILE A 276 7.39 -14.13 16.28
CA ILE A 276 6.45 -13.10 15.83
C ILE A 276 5.12 -13.25 16.55
N TYR A 277 4.60 -14.48 16.63
CA TYR A 277 3.34 -14.79 17.32
C TYR A 277 3.35 -14.41 18.80
N LEU A 278 4.44 -14.70 19.53
CA LEU A 278 4.54 -14.34 20.95
C LEU A 278 4.74 -12.83 21.17
N ILE A 279 5.56 -12.19 20.34
CA ILE A 279 5.79 -10.74 20.39
C ILE A 279 4.48 -9.99 20.15
N GLN A 280 3.68 -10.40 19.17
CA GLN A 280 2.42 -9.72 18.90
C GLN A 280 1.41 -9.84 20.05
N LEU A 281 1.38 -10.97 20.78
CA LEU A 281 0.46 -11.17 21.89
C LEU A 281 0.86 -10.27 23.06
N THR A 282 2.16 -10.21 23.32
CA THR A 282 2.74 -9.33 24.34
C THR A 282 2.43 -7.87 24.02
N HIS A 283 2.63 -7.45 22.76
CA HIS A 283 2.31 -6.10 22.33
C HIS A 283 0.80 -5.83 22.41
N ALA A 284 -0.05 -6.76 21.96
CA ALA A 284 -1.51 -6.63 22.07
C ALA A 284 -1.98 -6.52 23.53
N TYR A 285 -1.31 -7.18 24.47
CA TYR A 285 -1.62 -7.08 25.90
C TYR A 285 -1.31 -5.70 26.47
N PHE A 286 -0.10 -5.18 26.24
CA PHE A 286 0.26 -3.85 26.74
C PHE A 286 -0.57 -2.74 26.09
N THR A 287 -0.80 -2.84 24.78
CA THR A 287 -1.65 -1.89 24.06
C THR A 287 -3.10 -2.02 24.45
N GLY A 288 -3.60 -3.24 24.70
CA GLY A 288 -4.95 -3.47 25.20
C GLY A 288 -5.17 -2.85 26.58
N LYS A 289 -4.16 -2.91 27.45
CA LYS A 289 -4.19 -2.26 28.77
C LYS A 289 -4.31 -0.74 28.66
N THR A 290 -3.52 -0.10 27.79
CA THR A 290 -3.61 1.36 27.59
C THR A 290 -4.89 1.77 26.87
N TRP A 291 -5.36 0.96 25.93
CA TRP A 291 -6.62 1.17 25.23
C TRP A 291 -7.84 1.13 26.16
N ALA A 292 -7.85 0.21 27.13
CA ALA A 292 -8.95 0.07 28.09
C ALA A 292 -8.97 1.15 29.19
N GLN A 293 -7.86 1.85 29.46
CA GLN A 293 -7.83 2.96 30.42
C GLN A 293 -8.74 4.12 29.99
N ASN A 294 -9.02 4.25 28.70
CA ASN A 294 -9.93 5.26 28.16
C ASN A 294 -11.42 4.96 28.47
N ASN A 295 -11.74 3.89 29.21
CA ASN A 295 -13.10 3.58 29.70
C ASN A 295 -13.38 4.14 31.10
N LEU A 296 -12.46 4.87 31.71
CA LEU A 296 -12.68 5.46 33.03
C LEU A 296 -13.78 6.53 32.95
N ILE A 297 -15.03 6.09 33.04
CA ILE A 297 -16.18 6.92 33.35
C ILE A 297 -15.96 7.33 34.81
N GLN A 298 -15.66 8.61 35.04
CA GLN A 298 -15.72 9.16 36.39
C GLN A 298 -17.17 9.00 36.86
N THR A 299 -17.38 8.28 37.96
CA THR A 299 -18.68 8.30 38.64
C THR A 299 -19.04 9.74 39.01
N PRO A 300 -20.33 10.11 39.18
CA PRO A 300 -20.72 11.45 39.63
C PRO A 300 -20.06 11.89 40.96
N THR A 301 -19.48 10.94 41.68
CA THR A 301 -18.73 11.09 42.94
C THR A 301 -17.20 11.13 42.77
N GLY A 302 -16.67 11.04 41.54
CA GLY A 302 -15.23 11.17 41.25
C GLY A 302 -14.37 9.93 41.50
N GLU A 303 -14.97 8.76 41.77
CA GLU A 303 -14.22 7.50 42.01
C GLU A 303 -13.85 6.81 40.69
N THR A 304 -12.58 6.36 40.58
CA THR A 304 -12.06 5.58 39.46
C THR A 304 -12.37 4.09 39.64
N VAL A 305 -13.17 3.51 38.74
CA VAL A 305 -13.50 2.08 38.76
C VAL A 305 -12.69 1.37 37.66
N SER A 306 -11.90 0.35 38.03
CA SER A 306 -11.16 -0.49 37.08
C SER A 306 -11.88 -1.83 36.91
N GLU A 307 -12.23 -2.17 35.68
CA GLU A 307 -12.77 -3.49 35.35
C GLU A 307 -11.63 -4.53 35.33
N GLY A 308 -11.83 -5.65 36.03
CA GLY A 308 -10.97 -6.82 36.08
C GLY A 308 -11.28 -7.84 34.99
N PHE A 309 -10.70 -9.04 35.13
CA PHE A 309 -10.72 -10.11 34.14
C PHE A 309 -12.15 -10.54 33.76
N GLY A 310 -12.49 -10.60 32.47
CA GLY A 310 -13.79 -11.07 32.00
C GLY A 310 -13.71 -11.70 30.62
N ILE A 311 -14.34 -12.87 30.45
CA ILE A 311 -14.51 -13.55 29.16
C ILE A 311 -15.95 -13.28 28.72
N ARG A 312 -16.10 -12.60 27.56
CA ARG A 312 -17.37 -12.24 26.88
C ARG A 312 -18.50 -11.71 27.79
N GLY A 313 -18.69 -10.38 27.75
CA GLY A 313 -19.94 -9.74 28.17
C GLY A 313 -20.15 -9.59 29.68
N ASN A 314 -19.28 -10.13 30.53
CA ASN A 314 -19.38 -9.97 31.98
C ASN A 314 -18.00 -9.62 32.57
N PRO A 315 -17.67 -8.33 32.77
CA PRO A 315 -16.44 -7.96 33.45
C PRO A 315 -16.57 -8.18 34.95
N LEU A 316 -15.55 -8.78 35.56
CA LEU A 316 -15.42 -8.75 37.01
C LEU A 316 -15.08 -7.31 37.40
N VAL A 317 -15.99 -6.58 38.02
CA VAL A 317 -15.68 -5.21 38.47
C VAL A 317 -15.02 -5.32 39.83
N SER A 318 -13.76 -4.88 39.92
CA SER A 318 -13.08 -4.76 41.22
C SER A 318 -13.21 -3.32 41.72
N LYS A 319 -13.88 -3.15 42.87
CA LYS A 319 -13.94 -1.86 43.56
C LYS A 319 -13.06 -1.91 44.80
N GLU A 320 -12.11 -0.99 44.88
CA GLU A 320 -11.31 -0.75 46.08
C GLU A 320 -12.09 0.21 46.98
N ILE A 321 -12.51 -0.28 48.15
CA ILE A 321 -13.28 0.49 49.12
C ILE A 321 -12.30 1.10 50.12
N THR A 322 -12.50 2.37 50.48
CA THR A 322 -11.73 3.06 51.50
C THR A 322 -11.65 2.21 52.77
N GLY A 323 -10.44 1.80 53.18
CA GLY A 323 -10.22 0.87 54.30
C GLY A 323 -9.55 -0.46 53.93
N GLY A 324 -9.10 -0.66 52.69
CA GLY A 324 -8.31 -1.84 52.28
C GLY A 324 -9.15 -3.06 51.90
N MET A 325 -10.47 -2.95 51.90
CA MET A 325 -11.38 -4.01 51.44
C MET A 325 -11.55 -3.95 49.92
N LYS A 326 -11.35 -5.10 49.26
CA LYS A 326 -11.64 -5.28 47.84
C LYS A 326 -13.00 -5.93 47.69
N SER A 327 -13.82 -5.41 46.79
CA SER A 327 -15.09 -6.05 46.40
C SER A 327 -15.00 -6.49 44.94
N ILE A 328 -15.55 -7.67 44.65
CA ILE A 328 -15.58 -8.26 43.32
C ILE A 328 -17.07 -8.43 42.96
N ASP A 329 -17.51 -7.75 41.92
CA ASP A 329 -18.85 -7.95 41.36
C ASP A 329 -18.82 -9.03 40.28
N ILE A 330 -19.60 -10.09 40.50
CA ILE A 330 -19.85 -11.15 39.53
C ILE A 330 -21.32 -11.07 39.13
N GLY A 331 -21.61 -10.47 37.98
CA GLY A 331 -22.95 -10.52 37.37
C GLY A 331 -24.08 -9.97 38.24
N GLY A 332 -23.83 -8.89 39.01
CA GLY A 332 -24.83 -8.25 39.86
C GLY A 332 -24.89 -8.78 41.29
N GLN A 333 -23.95 -9.63 41.69
CA GLN A 333 -23.74 -10.03 43.09
C GLN A 333 -22.39 -9.49 43.57
N ILE A 334 -22.45 -8.56 44.53
CA ILE A 334 -21.27 -7.98 45.19
C ILE A 334 -20.76 -9.00 46.22
N LEU A 335 -19.60 -9.60 45.93
CA LEU A 335 -18.88 -10.44 46.88
C LEU A 335 -17.79 -9.62 47.56
N TYR A 336 -17.88 -9.50 48.88
CA TYR A 336 -16.86 -8.88 49.71
C TYR A 336 -15.78 -9.92 50.04
N THR A 337 -14.52 -9.62 49.73
CA THR A 337 -13.39 -10.41 50.23
C THR A 337 -12.85 -9.75 51.48
N LEU A 338 -13.02 -10.40 52.64
CA LEU A 338 -12.32 -10.07 53.88
C LEU A 338 -10.90 -10.63 53.79
N SER A 339 -9.91 -9.74 53.63
CA SER A 339 -8.52 -10.07 53.88
C SER A 339 -8.20 -9.75 55.33
N TYR A 340 -7.66 -10.72 56.06
CA TYR A 340 -6.97 -10.52 57.35
C TYR A 340 -5.63 -9.82 57.17
#